data_AF-A0A4Y2VEM1-F1
#
_entry.id   AF-A0A4Y2VEM1-F1
#
_cell.length_a   1.000
_cell.length_b   1.000
_cell.length_c   1.000
_cell.angle_alpha   90.00
_cell.angle_beta   90.00
_cell.angle_gamma   90.00
#
_symmetry.space_group_name_H-M   'P 1'
#
loop_
_entity.id
_entity.type
_entity.pdbx_description
1 polymer ?
#
loop_
_entity_poly.entity_id
_entity_poly.type
_entity_poly.pdbx_seq_one_letter_code
_entity_poly.pdbx_strand_id
1 'polypeptide(L)'
;MAHAKEKPHVCDICNRAFSLKGDFKKHLLAHTGEKPHVCETCNRGFAEKGTLRDHMGTHLKEKPHVCEICNKAYACMKSLKRHVLTHTVEQPHVCEICNKVFSPFGNLKRHLLIHTNEKPYVCELCNKGKYVL
;
A
#
# COMPACT_ATOMS: atom_id res chain seq x y z
N MET A 1 26.19 21.31 -8.61
CA MET A 1 26.61 20.59 -7.40
C MET A 1 25.46 19.70 -6.96
N ALA A 2 25.63 18.38 -7.00
CA ALA A 2 24.61 17.44 -6.57
C ALA A 2 24.69 17.30 -5.06
N HIS A 3 23.69 17.80 -4.32
CA HIS A 3 23.54 17.45 -2.91
C HIS A 3 23.11 15.98 -2.85
N ALA A 4 24.07 15.07 -2.71
CA ALA A 4 23.79 13.69 -2.36
C ALA A 4 23.00 13.71 -1.04
N LYS A 5 21.75 13.24 -1.09
CA LYS A 5 20.86 13.24 0.07
C LYS A 5 21.44 12.26 1.10
N GLU A 6 22.14 12.79 2.10
CA GLU A 6 22.72 11.96 3.16
C GLU A 6 21.62 11.11 3.82
N LYS A 7 21.92 9.83 4.05
CA LYS A 7 21.01 8.86 4.68
C LYS A 7 21.70 8.22 5.88
N PRO A 8 21.91 8.98 6.97
CA PRO A 8 22.73 8.53 8.10
C PRO A 8 22.05 7.45 8.95
N HIS A 9 20.75 7.19 8.76
CA HIS A 9 20.02 6.22 9.56
C HIS A 9 19.82 4.92 8.78
N VAL A 10 20.61 3.90 9.07
CA VAL A 10 20.56 2.59 8.41
C VAL A 10 19.87 1.58 9.33
N CYS A 11 18.98 0.77 8.77
CA CYS A 11 18.36 -0.34 9.48
C CYS A 11 19.26 -1.57 9.45
N ASP A 12 19.68 -2.05 10.62
CA ASP A 12 20.56 -3.23 10.72
C ASP A 12 19.84 -4.53 10.32
N ILE A 13 18.50 -4.55 10.29
CA ILE A 13 17.71 -5.73 9.95
C ILE A 13 17.58 -5.91 8.44
N CYS A 14 17.47 -4.82 7.67
CA CYS A 14 17.23 -4.89 6.22
C CYS A 14 18.14 -3.99 5.38
N ASN A 15 19.15 -3.37 5.98
CA ASN A 15 20.11 -2.44 5.39
C ASN A 15 19.49 -1.23 4.67
N ARG A 16 18.21 -0.94 4.92
CA ARG A 16 17.54 0.22 4.33
C ARG A 16 17.98 1.50 5.01
N ALA A 17 18.40 2.48 4.21
CA ALA A 17 18.87 3.78 4.70
C ALA A 17 17.80 4.88 4.57
N PHE A 18 17.74 5.75 5.57
CA PHE A 18 16.77 6.84 5.72
C PHE A 18 17.49 8.17 5.97
N SER A 19 17.00 9.23 5.34
CA SER A 19 17.52 10.60 5.56
C SER A 19 17.00 11.22 6.86
N LEU A 20 15.82 10.80 7.34
CA LEU A 20 15.18 11.37 8.51
C LEU A 20 15.08 10.32 9.62
N LYS A 21 15.50 10.70 10.84
CA LYS A 21 15.38 9.87 12.05
C LYS A 21 13.94 9.43 12.33
N GLY A 22 12.97 10.30 12.05
CA GLY A 22 11.55 10.00 12.22
C GLY A 22 11.08 8.85 11.33
N ASP A 23 11.47 8.86 10.05
CA ASP A 23 11.13 7.80 9.11
C ASP A 23 11.82 6.48 9.46
N PHE A 24 13.07 6.56 9.93
CA PHE A 24 13.81 5.40 10.44
C PHE A 24 13.08 4.76 11.63
N LYS A 25 12.69 5.54 12.64
CA LYS A 25 11.95 5.03 13.80
C LYS A 25 10.62 4.38 13.39
N LYS A 26 9.87 5.01 12.51
CA LYS A 26 8.61 4.44 11.98
C LYS A 26 8.85 3.13 11.25
N HIS A 27 9.94 3.05 10.48
CA HIS A 27 10.31 1.82 9.80
C HIS A 27 10.63 0.68 10.78
N LEU A 28 11.28 0.95 11.91
CA LEU A 28 11.56 -0.06 12.92
C LEU A 28 10.29 -0.68 13.50
N LEU A 29 9.19 0.06 13.62
CA LEU A 29 7.89 -0.49 14.05
C LEU A 29 7.38 -1.60 13.12
N ALA A 30 7.77 -1.60 11.84
CA ALA A 30 7.43 -2.68 10.92
C ALA A 30 8.18 -3.98 11.21
N HIS A 31 9.37 -3.89 11.83
CA HIS A 31 10.15 -5.05 12.27
C HIS A 31 9.67 -5.58 13.63
N THR A 32 9.40 -4.69 14.59
CA THR A 32 8.95 -5.10 15.93
C THR A 32 7.46 -5.49 15.95
N GLY A 33 6.69 -5.04 14.96
CA GLY A 33 5.24 -5.21 14.94
C GLY A 33 4.49 -4.32 15.94
N GLU A 34 5.21 -3.42 16.62
CA GLU A 34 4.63 -2.46 17.55
C GLU A 34 3.63 -1.55 16.85
N LYS A 35 2.51 -1.31 17.52
CA LYS A 35 1.40 -0.51 17.01
C LYS A 35 0.95 0.48 18.08
N PRO A 36 1.70 1.59 18.29
CA PRO A 36 1.48 2.50 19.41
C PRO A 36 0.14 3.23 19.38
N HIS A 37 -0.54 3.26 18.23
CA HIS A 37 -1.79 3.98 18.04
C HIS A 37 -2.94 2.98 17.92
N VAL A 38 -3.78 2.89 18.95
CA VAL A 38 -4.88 1.92 19.01
C VAL A 38 -6.21 2.61 18.76
N CYS A 39 -7.06 1.98 17.96
CA CYS A 39 -8.45 2.38 17.79
C CYS A 39 -9.26 1.94 19.02
N GLU A 40 -9.84 2.88 19.75
CA GLU A 40 -10.64 2.57 20.94
C GLU A 40 -11.96 1.87 20.60
N THR A 41 -12.47 2.01 19.38
CA THR A 41 -13.72 1.39 18.95
C THR A 41 -13.58 -0.11 18.65
N CYS A 42 -12.44 -0.55 18.09
CA CYS A 42 -12.25 -1.95 17.66
C CYS A 42 -10.94 -2.58 18.13
N ASN A 43 -10.18 -1.91 19.00
CA ASN A 43 -8.88 -2.32 19.52
C ASN A 43 -7.81 -2.62 18.45
N ARG A 44 -8.01 -2.15 17.22
CA ARG A 44 -7.04 -2.34 16.14
C ARG A 44 -5.88 -1.35 16.30
N GLY A 45 -4.66 -1.88 16.36
CA GLY A 45 -3.44 -1.08 16.41
C GLY A 45 -2.92 -0.61 15.04
N PHE A 46 -2.22 0.53 15.03
CA PHE A 46 -1.56 1.15 13.89
C PHE A 46 -0.18 1.67 14.28
N ALA A 47 0.77 1.60 13.33
CA ALA A 47 2.12 2.13 13.52
C ALA A 47 2.18 3.67 13.41
N GLU A 48 1.22 4.30 12.73
CA GLU A 48 1.19 5.75 12.52
C GLU A 48 -0.17 6.36 12.90
N LYS A 49 -0.14 7.50 13.59
CA LYS A 49 -1.34 8.28 13.98
C LYS A 49 -2.20 8.67 12.79
N GLY A 50 -1.58 9.03 11.66
CA GLY A 50 -2.31 9.38 10.43
C GLY A 50 -3.14 8.21 9.89
N THR A 51 -2.61 6.99 9.96
CA THR A 51 -3.33 5.78 9.54
C THR A 51 -4.47 5.44 10.49
N LEU A 52 -4.29 5.63 11.80
CA LEU A 52 -5.39 5.52 12.77
C LEU A 52 -6.50 6.53 12.44
N ARG A 53 -6.17 7.80 12.17
CA ARG A 53 -7.16 8.82 11.79
C ARG A 53 -7.94 8.43 10.54
N ASP A 54 -7.25 8.00 9.49
CA ASP A 54 -7.90 7.54 8.25
C ASP A 54 -8.80 6.31 8.51
N HIS A 55 -8.40 5.42 9.42
CA HIS A 55 -9.19 4.28 9.84
C HIS A 55 -10.45 4.69 10.62
N MET A 56 -10.39 5.72 11.48
CA MET A 56 -11.58 6.20 12.21
C MET A 56 -12.73 6.60 11.29
N GLY A 57 -12.44 7.12 10.09
CA GLY A 57 -13.46 7.40 9.07
C GLY A 57 -14.27 6.16 8.67
N THR A 58 -13.74 4.94 8.84
CA THR A 58 -14.47 3.70 8.58
C THR A 58 -15.56 3.40 9.62
N HIS A 59 -15.39 3.87 10.86
CA HIS A 59 -16.40 3.72 11.92
C HIS A 59 -17.52 4.73 11.76
N LEU A 60 -17.19 5.98 11.42
CA LEU A 60 -18.16 7.05 11.28
C LEU A 60 -18.88 7.06 9.92
N LYS A 61 -18.50 6.16 8.99
CA LYS A 61 -18.87 6.18 7.57
C LYS A 61 -18.57 7.54 6.89
N GLU A 62 -17.75 8.36 7.53
CA GLU A 62 -17.32 9.65 7.00
C GLU A 62 -16.37 9.41 5.83
N LYS A 63 -16.71 10.01 4.70
CA LYS A 63 -15.93 9.94 3.47
C LYS A 63 -15.58 11.35 3.03
N PRO A 64 -14.65 12.03 3.73
CA PRO A 64 -14.39 13.46 3.53
C PRO A 64 -13.75 13.76 2.17
N HIS A 65 -13.27 12.73 1.46
CA HIS A 65 -12.59 12.90 0.18
C HIS A 65 -13.51 12.52 -0.97
N VAL A 66 -14.05 13.52 -1.66
CA VAL A 66 -15.00 13.33 -2.77
C VAL A 66 -14.27 13.44 -4.11
N CYS A 67 -14.59 12.54 -5.03
CA CYS A 67 -14.15 12.64 -6.42
C CYS A 67 -14.97 13.69 -7.16
N GLU A 68 -14.32 14.73 -7.67
CA GLU A 68 -15.00 15.81 -8.40
C GLU A 68 -15.56 15.36 -9.77
N ILE A 69 -15.03 14.27 -10.33
CA ILE A 69 -15.47 13.75 -11.64
C ILE A 69 -16.79 12.98 -11.53
N CYS A 70 -16.97 12.17 -10.47
CA CYS A 70 -18.13 11.28 -10.36
C CYS A 70 -18.83 11.30 -8.98
N ASN A 71 -18.50 12.27 -8.12
CA ASN A 71 -19.04 12.47 -6.77
C ASN A 71 -18.89 11.28 -5.80
N LYS A 72 -18.05 10.29 -6.13
CA LYS A 72 -17.81 9.14 -5.26
C LYS A 72 -16.89 9.53 -4.12
N ALA A 73 -17.31 9.22 -2.90
CA ALA A 73 -16.59 9.59 -1.68
C ALA A 73 -15.69 8.46 -1.14
N TYR A 74 -14.60 8.84 -0.48
CA TYR A 74 -13.57 7.95 0.07
C TYR A 74 -13.18 8.37 1.49
N ALA A 75 -12.85 7.38 2.32
CA ALA A 75 -12.41 7.58 3.70
C ALA A 75 -11.00 8.16 3.82
N CYS A 76 -10.16 8.03 2.79
CA CYS A 76 -8.80 8.58 2.78
C CYS A 76 -8.37 9.10 1.41
N MET A 77 -7.51 10.12 1.41
CA MET A 77 -7.01 10.79 0.21
C MET A 77 -6.26 9.83 -0.73
N LYS A 78 -5.50 8.85 -0.19
CA LYS A 78 -4.80 7.85 -1.01
C LYS A 78 -5.77 7.03 -1.87
N SER A 79 -6.93 6.67 -1.31
CA SER A 79 -7.97 5.93 -2.03
C SER A 79 -8.62 6.79 -3.11
N LEU A 80 -8.90 8.06 -2.82
CA LEU A 80 -9.40 9.02 -3.82
C LEU A 80 -8.40 9.18 -4.98
N LYS A 81 -7.11 9.45 -4.70
CA LYS A 81 -6.09 9.58 -5.75
C LYS A 81 -6.02 8.36 -6.65
N ARG A 82 -6.02 7.16 -6.07
CA ARG A 82 -6.04 5.91 -6.85
C ARG A 82 -7.31 5.79 -7.71
N HIS A 83 -8.46 6.22 -7.20
CA HIS A 83 -9.68 6.21 -7.98
C HIS A 83 -9.67 7.25 -9.10
N VAL A 84 -9.10 8.44 -8.90
CA VAL A 84 -9.01 9.44 -9.96
C VAL A 84 -8.23 8.89 -11.16
N LEU A 85 -7.23 8.04 -10.94
CA LEU A 85 -6.52 7.34 -12.01
C LEU A 85 -7.40 6.40 -12.86
N THR A 86 -8.62 6.06 -12.42
CA THR A 86 -9.57 5.29 -13.23
C THR A 86 -10.35 6.17 -14.21
N HIS A 87 -10.40 7.49 -13.97
CA HIS A 87 -11.02 8.45 -14.87
C HIS A 87 -10.02 8.98 -15.92
N THR A 88 -8.72 8.96 -15.61
CA THR A 88 -7.66 9.34 -16.55
C THR A 88 -7.20 8.12 -17.35
N VAL A 89 -6.96 8.29 -18.66
CA VAL A 89 -6.38 7.24 -19.54
C VAL A 89 -4.92 6.91 -19.17
N GLU A 90 -4.32 7.68 -18.24
CA GLU A 90 -3.05 7.36 -17.61
C GLU A 90 -3.19 6.12 -16.69
N GLN A 91 -3.27 4.95 -17.30
CA GLN A 91 -2.95 3.70 -16.61
C GLN A 91 -1.44 3.43 -16.79
N PRO A 92 -0.62 3.57 -15.74
CA PRO A 92 0.83 3.64 -15.91
C PRO A 92 1.53 2.27 -15.95
N HIS A 93 0.80 1.16 -15.82
CA HIS A 93 1.39 -0.15 -15.61
C HIS A 93 0.93 -1.12 -16.69
N VAL A 94 1.73 -1.21 -17.75
CA VAL A 94 1.53 -2.12 -18.87
C VAL A 94 2.26 -3.43 -18.57
N CYS A 95 1.62 -4.55 -18.90
CA CYS A 95 2.28 -5.85 -18.95
C CYS A 95 3.04 -5.95 -20.27
N GLU A 96 4.37 -5.95 -20.22
CA GLU A 96 5.23 -6.07 -21.42
C GLU A 96 5.06 -7.40 -22.18
N ILE A 97 4.47 -8.43 -21.55
CA ILE A 97 4.28 -9.75 -22.16
C ILE A 97 3.00 -9.80 -23.03
N CYS A 98 1.92 -9.14 -22.60
CA CYS A 98 0.63 -9.21 -23.29
C CYS A 98 -0.05 -7.85 -23.53
N ASN A 99 0.65 -6.75 -23.26
CA ASN A 99 0.21 -5.37 -23.41
C ASN A 99 -1.07 -4.99 -22.64
N LYS A 100 -1.50 -5.82 -21.68
CA LYS A 100 -2.61 -5.47 -20.79
C LYS A 100 -2.21 -4.36 -19.84
N VAL A 101 -3.11 -3.41 -19.63
CA VAL A 101 -2.87 -2.25 -18.79
C VAL A 101 -3.60 -2.39 -17.46
N PHE A 102 -2.94 -1.98 -16.38
CA PHE A 102 -3.42 -2.15 -15.01
C PHE A 102 -3.30 -0.87 -14.20
N SER A 103 -4.27 -0.67 -13.31
CA SER A 103 -4.20 0.26 -12.20
C SER A 103 -4.91 -0.35 -10.99
N PRO A 104 -4.29 -0.37 -9.79
CA PRO A 104 -2.93 0.05 -9.44
C PRO A 104 -1.82 -0.98 -9.83
N PHE A 105 -0.54 -0.64 -9.65
CA PHE A 105 0.63 -1.52 -9.91
C PHE A 105 0.52 -2.92 -9.29
N GLY A 106 -0.10 -3.04 -8.11
CA GLY A 106 -0.32 -4.33 -7.45
C GLY A 106 -1.09 -5.31 -8.33
N ASN A 107 -2.02 -4.82 -9.17
CA ASN A 107 -2.76 -5.65 -10.11
C ASN A 107 -1.86 -6.15 -11.25
N LEU A 108 -0.93 -5.31 -11.75
CA LEU A 108 0.07 -5.76 -12.73
C LEU A 108 0.97 -6.83 -12.12
N LYS A 109 1.55 -6.60 -10.94
CA LYS A 109 2.41 -7.57 -10.25
C LYS A 109 1.73 -8.93 -10.08
N ARG A 110 0.46 -8.89 -9.71
CA ARG A 110 -0.37 -10.07 -9.55
C ARG A 110 -0.66 -10.76 -10.88
N HIS A 111 -0.96 -10.00 -11.92
CA HIS A 111 -1.13 -10.51 -13.27
C HIS A 111 0.13 -11.19 -13.83
N LEU A 112 1.32 -10.68 -13.54
CA LEU A 112 2.59 -11.28 -13.97
C LEU A 112 2.77 -12.72 -13.46
N LEU A 113 2.15 -13.10 -12.35
CA LEU A 113 2.17 -14.47 -11.82
C LEU A 113 1.56 -15.49 -12.79
N ILE A 114 0.63 -15.06 -13.66
CA ILE A 114 0.08 -15.92 -14.71
C ILE A 114 1.16 -16.26 -15.74
N HIS A 115 2.00 -15.29 -16.10
CA HIS A 115 3.07 -15.49 -17.07
C HIS A 115 4.24 -16.30 -16.52
N THR A 116 4.55 -16.17 -15.24
CA THR A 116 5.60 -16.97 -14.57
C THR A 116 5.11 -18.32 -14.08
N ASN A 117 3.81 -18.61 -14.16
CA ASN A 117 3.16 -19.76 -13.54
C ASN A 117 3.39 -19.90 -12.02
N GLU A 118 3.79 -18.82 -11.37
CA GLU A 118 4.03 -18.80 -9.93
C GLU A 118 2.70 -18.82 -9.17
N LYS A 119 2.56 -19.73 -8.21
CA LYS A 119 1.36 -19.89 -7.37
C LYS A 119 1.75 -19.70 -5.90
N PRO A 120 1.85 -18.45 -5.42
CA PRO A 120 2.40 -18.14 -4.10
C PRO A 120 1.53 -18.62 -2.93
N TYR A 121 0.29 -19.04 -3.20
CA TYR A 121 -0.61 -19.60 -2.17
C TYR A 121 -0.93 -21.04 -2.52
N VAL A 122 -0.25 -21.95 -1.83
CA VAL A 122 -0.49 -23.38 -1.90
C VAL A 122 -1.35 -23.78 -0.72
N CYS A 123 -2.42 -24.52 -0.98
CA CYS A 123 -3.20 -25.13 0.08
C CYS A 123 -2.45 -26.37 0.58
N GLU A 124 -1.95 -26.34 1.82
CA GLU A 124 -1.24 -27.49 2.45
C GLU A 124 -2.10 -28.75 2.56
N LEU A 125 -3.44 -28.61 2.59
CA LEU A 125 -4.35 -29.75 2.71
C LEU A 125 -4.59 -30.48 1.38
N CYS A 126 -4.44 -29.81 0.23
CA CYS A 126 -4.73 -30.43 -1.08
C CYS A 126 -3.67 -30.16 -2.15
N ASN A 127 -2.55 -29.53 -1.77
CA ASN A 127 -1.42 -29.14 -2.62
C ASN A 127 -1.78 -28.36 -3.89
N LYS A 128 -2.96 -27.74 -3.93
CA LYS A 128 -3.40 -26.91 -5.06
C LYS A 128 -2.94 -25.47 -4.84
N GLY A 129 -2.06 -25.01 -5.72
CA GLY A 129 -1.70 -23.59 -5.81
C GLY A 129 -2.78 -22.77 -6.53
N LYS A 130 -3.05 -21.57 -6.04
CA LYS A 130 -3.92 -20.60 -6.73
C LYS A 130 -3.13 -19.36 -7.12
N TYR A 131 -3.45 -18.83 -8.30
CA TYR A 131 -3.15 -17.44 -8.62
C TYR A 131 -4.12 -16.58 -7.80
N VAL A 132 -3.61 -15.57 -7.11
CA VAL A 132 -4.49 -14.47 -6.67
C VAL A 132 -4.65 -13.63 -7.92
N LEU A 133 -5.88 -13.31 -8.36
CA LEU A 133 -6.14 -12.49 -9.54
C LEU A 133 -6.89 -11.21 -9.17
#